data_AF-A0A210WAA7-F1
#
_entry.id   AF-A0A210WAA7-F1
#
_cell.length_a   1.000
_cell.length_b   1.000
_cell.length_c   1.000
_cell.angle_alpha   90.00
_cell.angle_beta   90.00
_cell.angle_gamma   90.00
#
_symmetry.space_group_name_H-M   'P 1'
#
loop_
_entity.id
_entity.type
_entity.pdbx_description
1 polymer ?
#
loop_
_entity_poly.entity_id
_entity_poly.type
_entity_poly.pdbx_seq_one_letter_code
_entity_poly.pdbx_strand_id
1 'polypeptide(L)'
;MTIALSAAPSAPAAPAALPATLLSSPLSDRIQAVIRQAIEAQRLVGAVVLVARGGALVHRQAAGWADRERGLPMAVDAVFRLASASKPIVSAAALVLVARGLLALDEGVERWLPRFRPRLADGRPARITVRQLLSHTAGLGYRFFEADAQGPYARAGVSDGMDRQAIDLAENLERIAGVPLLYAPGTAWGYSLATDVLGALIEQVHGRPLDQAVRELVTGPLGMTDTGFAVTDALAAQRVATAYVSDVPQPHPLAEGETVSPFEGSIGIAFSPSRIFDTQAFASGGAGMAGTAGDFLRLLEALRQGGNTLLPDALIAEMARDQTGGLALPNAPGFGFGLGFSVLRDASQAASPESVGTWRWGGAYGHSWFVDRAQELSVVAFTNTLYEGMSGRFVNDLRDAVYGVCEVHGVSGELQ
;
A
#
# COMPACT_ATOMS: atom_id res chain seq x y z
N MET A 1 -10.52 -33.89 -38.10
CA MET A 1 -9.58 -33.25 -37.16
C MET A 1 -9.93 -31.77 -37.14
N THR A 2 -10.89 -31.41 -36.29
CA THR A 2 -11.57 -30.12 -36.32
C THR A 2 -11.11 -29.35 -35.09
N ILE A 3 -10.38 -28.26 -35.30
CA ILE A 3 -9.80 -27.44 -34.24
C ILE A 3 -10.94 -26.61 -33.64
N ALA A 4 -11.28 -26.86 -32.37
CA ALA A 4 -12.20 -26.04 -31.61
C ALA A 4 -11.49 -24.75 -31.20
N LEU A 5 -11.97 -23.60 -31.69
CA LEU A 5 -11.56 -22.29 -31.20
C LEU A 5 -12.08 -22.12 -29.76
N SER A 6 -11.15 -22.02 -28.81
CA SER A 6 -11.42 -21.56 -27.45
C SER A 6 -11.80 -20.08 -27.49
N ALA A 7 -12.99 -19.74 -26.98
CA ALA A 7 -13.40 -18.36 -26.79
C ALA A 7 -12.50 -17.69 -25.73
N ALA A 8 -12.06 -16.46 -26.00
CA ALA A 8 -11.34 -15.64 -25.04
C ALA A 8 -12.28 -15.21 -23.88
N PRO A 9 -11.78 -15.12 -22.63
CA PRO A 9 -12.56 -14.59 -21.53
C PRO A 9 -12.91 -13.11 -21.78
N SER A 10 -14.16 -12.75 -21.53
CA SER A 10 -14.65 -11.36 -21.60
C SER A 10 -13.99 -10.50 -20.52
N ALA A 11 -13.41 -9.37 -20.92
CA ALA A 11 -12.89 -8.37 -19.99
C ALA A 11 -13.98 -7.90 -19.00
N PRO A 12 -13.65 -7.64 -17.73
CA PRO A 12 -14.61 -7.07 -16.79
C PRO A 12 -15.08 -5.71 -17.29
N ALA A 13 -16.40 -5.46 -17.20
CA ALA A 13 -16.98 -4.19 -17.57
C ALA A 13 -16.43 -3.08 -16.65
N ALA A 14 -15.95 -1.99 -17.25
CA ALA A 14 -15.62 -0.78 -16.50
C ALA A 14 -16.85 -0.32 -15.69
N PRO A 15 -16.68 0.18 -14.46
CA PRO A 15 -17.81 0.68 -13.67
C PRO A 15 -18.56 1.75 -14.48
N ALA A 16 -19.86 1.56 -14.64
CA ALA A 16 -20.72 2.47 -15.39
C ALA A 16 -20.62 3.89 -14.81
N ALA A 17 -20.52 4.91 -15.68
CA ALA A 17 -20.53 6.30 -15.27
C ALA A 17 -21.84 6.63 -14.51
N LEU A 18 -21.71 7.27 -13.35
CA LEU A 18 -22.84 7.51 -12.44
C LEU A 18 -23.78 8.61 -12.97
N PRO A 19 -25.10 8.48 -12.77
CA PRO A 19 -26.01 9.61 -12.79
C PRO A 19 -25.67 10.60 -11.66
N ALA A 20 -25.75 11.90 -11.93
CA ALA A 20 -25.34 12.99 -11.03
C ALA A 20 -26.01 12.97 -9.64
N THR A 21 -27.13 12.28 -9.48
CA THR A 21 -27.90 12.16 -8.23
C THR A 21 -27.25 11.28 -7.15
N LEU A 22 -26.29 10.43 -7.49
CA LEU A 22 -25.57 9.60 -6.51
C LEU A 22 -24.41 10.34 -5.81
N LEU A 23 -24.01 11.51 -6.33
CA LEU A 23 -22.90 12.31 -5.78
C LEU A 23 -23.33 13.31 -4.69
N SER A 24 -24.64 13.55 -4.52
CA SER A 24 -25.22 14.34 -3.43
C SER A 24 -25.95 13.44 -2.44
N SER A 25 -25.20 12.84 -1.52
CA SER A 25 -25.71 12.00 -0.44
C SER A 25 -25.16 12.48 0.91
N PRO A 26 -25.82 12.21 2.05
CA PRO A 26 -25.29 12.57 3.36
C PRO A 26 -23.89 12.01 3.64
N LEU A 27 -23.54 10.86 3.06
CA LEU A 27 -22.19 10.31 3.12
C LEU A 27 -21.20 11.19 2.34
N SER A 28 -21.55 11.55 1.10
CA SER A 28 -20.72 12.40 0.25
C SER A 28 -20.48 13.76 0.89
N ASP A 29 -21.50 14.36 1.51
CA ASP A 29 -21.40 15.68 2.15
C ASP A 29 -20.46 15.67 3.35
N ARG A 30 -20.50 14.63 4.20
CA ARG A 30 -19.57 14.48 5.33
C ARG A 30 -18.12 14.30 4.86
N ILE A 31 -17.90 13.48 3.84
CA ILE A 31 -16.56 13.27 3.27
C ILE A 31 -16.02 14.58 2.67
N GLN A 32 -16.83 15.29 1.89
CA GLN A 32 -16.46 16.60 1.33
C GLN A 32 -16.10 17.60 2.43
N ALA A 33 -16.84 17.62 3.55
CA ALA A 33 -16.56 18.50 4.67
C ALA A 33 -15.22 18.20 5.33
N VAL A 34 -14.90 16.93 5.58
CA VAL A 34 -13.61 16.51 6.16
C VAL A 34 -12.43 16.87 5.24
N ILE A 35 -12.55 16.59 3.93
CA ILE A 35 -11.50 16.92 2.95
C ILE A 35 -11.27 18.43 2.91
N ARG A 36 -12.35 19.23 2.82
CA ARG A 36 -12.27 20.68 2.82
C ARG A 36 -11.62 21.21 4.09
N GLN A 37 -12.03 20.73 5.26
CA GLN A 37 -11.47 21.17 6.54
C GLN A 37 -9.97 20.86 6.65
N ALA A 38 -9.53 19.70 6.16
CA ALA A 38 -8.11 19.34 6.18
C ALA A 38 -7.26 20.24 5.27
N ILE A 39 -7.78 20.64 4.11
CA ILE A 39 -7.11 21.55 3.18
C ILE A 39 -7.11 22.99 3.72
N GLU A 40 -8.25 23.49 4.21
CA GLU A 40 -8.38 24.84 4.78
C GLU A 40 -7.46 25.01 6.01
N ALA A 41 -7.34 23.96 6.84
CA ALA A 41 -6.44 23.95 7.98
C ALA A 41 -4.95 23.73 7.62
N GLN A 42 -4.59 23.69 6.33
CA GLN A 42 -3.23 23.41 5.86
C GLN A 42 -2.64 22.10 6.42
N ARG A 43 -3.48 21.09 6.68
CA ARG A 43 -2.99 19.73 7.02
C ARG A 43 -2.73 18.89 5.77
N LEU A 44 -3.49 19.14 4.70
CA LEU A 44 -3.34 18.49 3.40
C LEU A 44 -3.19 19.54 2.28
N VAL A 45 -2.41 19.20 1.26
CA VAL A 45 -2.29 20.01 0.03
C VAL A 45 -3.32 19.60 -1.02
N GLY A 46 -3.46 18.29 -1.26
CA GLY A 46 -4.44 17.75 -2.19
C GLY A 46 -4.71 16.26 -1.97
N ALA A 47 -5.88 15.81 -2.44
CA ALA A 47 -6.33 14.44 -2.26
C ALA A 47 -7.26 13.98 -3.39
N VAL A 48 -7.26 12.68 -3.64
CA VAL A 48 -8.28 11.94 -4.38
C VAL A 48 -8.89 10.89 -3.45
N VAL A 49 -10.20 10.99 -3.23
CA VAL A 49 -10.95 10.07 -2.35
C VAL A 49 -12.05 9.40 -3.16
N LEU A 50 -12.04 8.06 -3.14
CA LEU A 50 -13.04 7.21 -3.78
C LEU A 50 -13.67 6.28 -2.74
N VAL A 51 -15.00 6.14 -2.80
CA VAL A 51 -15.74 5.19 -1.96
C VAL A 51 -16.66 4.36 -2.84
N ALA A 52 -16.52 3.05 -2.80
CA ALA A 52 -17.45 2.10 -3.39
C ALA A 52 -18.25 1.38 -2.30
N ARG A 53 -19.55 1.17 -2.52
CA ARG A 53 -20.43 0.38 -1.67
C ARG A 53 -21.28 -0.56 -2.54
N GLY A 54 -21.29 -1.85 -2.24
CA GLY A 54 -22.04 -2.84 -3.03
C GLY A 54 -21.61 -2.90 -4.50
N GLY A 55 -20.34 -2.59 -4.79
CA GLY A 55 -19.81 -2.54 -6.16
C GLY A 55 -20.07 -1.24 -6.93
N ALA A 56 -20.86 -0.31 -6.37
CA ALA A 56 -21.14 0.99 -6.98
C ALA A 56 -20.28 2.09 -6.35
N LEU A 57 -19.75 2.99 -7.18
CA LEU A 57 -19.04 4.17 -6.70
C LEU A 57 -20.06 5.15 -6.09
N VAL A 58 -19.96 5.44 -4.80
CA VAL A 58 -20.89 6.32 -4.04
C VAL A 58 -20.27 7.66 -3.66
N HIS A 59 -18.95 7.79 -3.78
CA HIS A 59 -18.24 9.06 -3.66
C HIS A 59 -17.01 9.07 -4.56
N ARG A 60 -16.77 10.19 -5.24
CA ARG A 60 -15.63 10.41 -6.14
C ARG A 60 -15.24 11.88 -6.11
N GLN A 61 -14.11 12.20 -5.50
CA GLN A 61 -13.66 13.58 -5.38
C GLN A 61 -12.16 13.71 -5.57
N ALA A 62 -11.75 14.76 -6.29
CA ALA A 62 -10.43 15.35 -6.20
C ALA A 62 -10.56 16.72 -5.55
N ALA A 63 -9.62 17.08 -4.67
CA ALA A 63 -9.62 18.36 -3.97
C ALA A 63 -8.20 18.87 -3.74
N GLY A 64 -8.07 20.20 -3.63
CA GLY A 64 -6.78 20.86 -3.41
C GLY A 64 -5.90 20.87 -4.66
N TRP A 65 -4.59 20.77 -4.46
CA TRP A 65 -3.59 20.97 -5.51
C TRP A 65 -2.78 19.70 -5.77
N ALA A 66 -2.63 19.33 -7.04
CA ALA A 66 -1.61 18.38 -7.46
C ALA A 66 -0.21 18.99 -7.32
N ASP A 67 -0.10 20.30 -7.60
CA ASP A 67 1.09 21.11 -7.37
C ASP A 67 0.65 22.53 -6.98
N ARG A 68 0.83 22.88 -5.70
CA ARG A 68 0.39 24.16 -5.14
C ARG A 68 1.21 25.32 -5.68
N GLU A 69 2.53 25.16 -5.79
CA GLU A 69 3.46 26.20 -6.23
C GLU A 69 3.24 26.58 -7.70
N ARG A 70 2.76 25.64 -8.53
CA ARG A 70 2.39 25.86 -9.93
C ARG A 70 0.90 26.18 -10.14
N GLY A 71 0.09 26.17 -9.08
CA GLY A 71 -1.35 26.37 -9.17
C GLY A 71 -2.08 25.29 -9.98
N LEU A 72 -1.59 24.05 -9.96
CA LEU A 72 -2.19 22.92 -10.67
C LEU A 72 -3.22 22.22 -9.78
N PRO A 73 -4.53 22.29 -10.10
CA PRO A 73 -5.56 21.65 -9.28
C PRO A 73 -5.44 20.12 -9.32
N MET A 74 -5.83 19.47 -8.23
CA MET A 74 -5.88 18.01 -8.18
C MET A 74 -6.94 17.48 -9.15
N ALA A 75 -6.60 16.43 -9.88
CA ALA A 75 -7.51 15.72 -10.78
C ALA A 75 -7.76 14.29 -10.27
N VAL A 76 -8.93 13.71 -10.57
CA VAL A 76 -9.29 12.38 -10.06
C VAL A 76 -8.43 11.26 -10.67
N ASP A 77 -7.86 11.50 -11.84
CA ASP A 77 -6.92 10.63 -12.54
C ASP A 77 -5.44 11.01 -12.27
N ALA A 78 -5.17 11.81 -11.24
CA ALA A 78 -3.82 12.09 -10.79
C ALA A 78 -3.09 10.79 -10.40
N VAL A 79 -1.80 10.74 -10.75
CA VAL A 79 -0.91 9.61 -10.46
C VAL A 79 -0.14 9.91 -9.17
N PHE A 80 -0.10 8.94 -8.27
CA PHE A 80 0.56 9.06 -6.97
C PHE A 80 1.70 8.03 -6.87
N ARG A 81 2.79 8.40 -6.21
CA ARG A 81 3.80 7.45 -5.76
C ARG A 81 3.19 6.63 -4.62
N LEU A 82 3.04 5.31 -4.78
CA LEU A 82 2.21 4.49 -3.89
C LEU A 82 2.89 4.15 -2.57
N ALA A 83 4.22 4.18 -2.49
CA ALA A 83 4.95 3.61 -1.35
C ALA A 83 4.35 2.23 -0.98
N SER A 84 3.95 2.05 0.27
CA SER A 84 3.44 0.78 0.79
C SER A 84 2.08 0.35 0.26
N ALA A 85 1.36 1.21 -0.49
CA ALA A 85 0.21 0.75 -1.27
C ALA A 85 0.61 -0.17 -2.44
N SER A 86 1.91 -0.28 -2.77
CA SER A 86 2.44 -1.33 -3.67
C SER A 86 2.20 -2.75 -3.12
N LYS A 87 2.22 -2.93 -1.80
CA LYS A 87 2.23 -4.25 -1.14
C LYS A 87 1.03 -5.14 -1.48
N PRO A 88 -0.24 -4.68 -1.41
CA PRO A 88 -1.38 -5.51 -1.80
C PRO A 88 -1.35 -5.92 -3.27
N ILE A 89 -0.79 -5.08 -4.17
CA ILE A 89 -0.65 -5.42 -5.60
C ILE A 89 0.35 -6.57 -5.76
N VAL A 90 1.54 -6.46 -5.17
CA VAL A 90 2.58 -7.49 -5.25
C VAL A 90 2.17 -8.77 -4.51
N SER A 91 1.46 -8.63 -3.39
CA SER A 91 0.92 -9.78 -2.64
C SER A 91 -0.12 -10.53 -3.48
N ALA A 92 -1.01 -9.81 -4.18
CA ALA A 92 -1.95 -10.44 -5.10
C ALA A 92 -1.23 -11.17 -6.25
N ALA A 93 -0.15 -10.61 -6.80
CA ALA A 93 0.66 -11.28 -7.83
C ALA A 93 1.26 -12.61 -7.32
N ALA A 94 1.82 -12.63 -6.11
CA ALA A 94 2.29 -13.87 -5.48
C ALA A 94 1.16 -14.88 -5.30
N LEU A 95 -0.03 -14.43 -4.87
CA LEU A 95 -1.20 -15.30 -4.69
C LEU A 95 -1.77 -15.82 -6.02
N VAL A 96 -1.64 -15.07 -7.13
CA VAL A 96 -1.98 -15.61 -8.46
C VAL A 96 -1.05 -16.77 -8.81
N LEU A 97 0.25 -16.69 -8.49
CA LEU A 97 1.19 -17.80 -8.69
C LEU A 97 0.86 -19.00 -7.79
N VAL A 98 0.39 -18.74 -6.56
CA VAL A 98 -0.13 -19.79 -5.66
C VAL A 98 -1.37 -20.46 -6.25
N ALA A 99 -2.34 -19.69 -6.74
CA ALA A 99 -3.55 -20.20 -7.38
C ALA A 99 -3.24 -21.07 -8.61
N ARG A 100 -2.14 -20.77 -9.32
CA ARG A 100 -1.64 -21.55 -10.48
C ARG A 100 -0.80 -22.77 -10.09
N GLY A 101 -0.55 -23.00 -8.79
CA GLY A 101 0.29 -24.10 -8.31
C GLY A 101 1.78 -23.94 -8.62
N LEU A 102 2.22 -22.74 -8.98
CA LEU A 102 3.62 -22.42 -9.27
C LEU A 102 4.41 -22.03 -8.02
N LEU A 103 3.69 -21.58 -6.99
CA LEU A 103 4.22 -21.19 -5.69
C LEU A 103 3.35 -21.83 -4.59
N ALA A 104 3.93 -22.14 -3.44
CA ALA A 104 3.20 -22.62 -2.26
C ALA A 104 3.46 -21.71 -1.05
N LEU A 105 2.43 -21.42 -0.26
CA LEU A 105 2.53 -20.50 0.88
C LEU A 105 3.58 -20.95 1.91
N ASP A 106 3.67 -22.25 2.16
CA ASP A 106 4.51 -22.81 3.23
C ASP A 106 5.85 -23.39 2.71
N GLU A 107 6.14 -23.22 1.42
CA GLU A 107 7.45 -23.56 0.86
C GLU A 107 8.52 -22.55 1.28
N GLY A 108 9.76 -23.02 1.31
CA GLY A 108 10.88 -22.20 1.71
C GLY A 108 11.38 -21.37 0.52
N VAL A 109 11.59 -20.08 0.75
CA VAL A 109 12.01 -19.14 -0.30
C VAL A 109 13.41 -19.49 -0.84
N GLU A 110 14.18 -20.29 -0.09
CA GLU A 110 15.48 -20.79 -0.47
C GLU A 110 15.53 -21.58 -1.78
N ARG A 111 14.39 -22.16 -2.17
CA ARG A 111 14.19 -22.90 -3.42
C ARG A 111 14.40 -22.02 -4.66
N TRP A 112 13.94 -20.78 -4.57
CA TRP A 112 13.92 -19.82 -5.68
C TRP A 112 15.00 -18.75 -5.52
N LEU A 113 15.34 -18.42 -4.28
CA LEU A 113 16.37 -17.43 -3.93
C LEU A 113 17.52 -18.13 -3.19
N PRO A 114 18.39 -18.89 -3.89
CA PRO A 114 19.42 -19.70 -3.22
C PRO A 114 20.49 -18.87 -2.49
N ARG A 115 20.68 -17.61 -2.89
CA ARG A 115 21.63 -16.68 -2.25
C ARG A 115 21.01 -15.90 -1.08
N PHE A 116 19.68 -15.86 -0.95
CA PHE A 116 19.01 -15.24 0.19
C PHE A 116 19.00 -16.22 1.37
N ARG A 117 19.98 -16.08 2.26
CA ARG A 117 20.23 -16.99 3.40
C ARG A 117 20.46 -16.21 4.70
N PRO A 118 19.46 -15.43 5.16
CA PRO A 118 19.61 -14.69 6.40
C PRO A 118 19.79 -15.64 7.59
N ARG A 119 20.44 -15.13 8.63
CA ARG A 119 20.77 -15.86 9.86
C ARG A 119 20.14 -15.17 11.06
N LEU A 120 19.93 -15.92 12.14
CA LEU A 120 19.62 -15.35 13.44
C LEU A 120 20.86 -14.66 14.04
N ALA A 121 20.67 -13.86 15.09
CA ALA A 121 21.76 -13.17 15.80
C ALA A 121 22.85 -14.13 16.33
N ASP A 122 22.49 -15.38 16.63
CA ASP A 122 23.44 -16.43 17.05
C ASP A 122 24.13 -17.15 15.88
N GLY A 123 23.91 -16.70 14.64
CA GLY A 123 24.52 -17.22 13.43
C GLY A 123 23.82 -18.43 12.82
N ARG A 124 22.76 -18.99 13.43
CA ARG A 124 22.02 -20.11 12.83
C ARG A 124 21.27 -19.69 11.56
N PRO A 125 21.31 -20.49 10.47
CA PRO A 125 20.48 -20.24 9.29
C PRO A 125 18.98 -20.28 9.64
N ALA A 126 18.20 -19.40 9.03
CA ALA A 126 16.76 -19.37 9.18
C ALA A 126 16.07 -19.79 7.88
N ARG A 127 15.02 -20.61 7.99
CA ARG A 127 14.11 -20.92 6.88
C ARG A 127 12.95 -19.92 6.92
N ILE A 128 12.75 -19.22 5.81
CA ILE A 128 11.64 -18.27 5.63
C ILE A 128 10.69 -18.84 4.59
N THR A 129 9.38 -18.78 4.87
CA THR A 129 8.33 -19.20 3.94
C THR A 129 7.71 -18.03 3.20
N VAL A 130 7.03 -18.31 2.09
CA VAL A 130 6.26 -17.30 1.33
C VAL A 130 5.20 -16.64 2.22
N ARG A 131 4.50 -17.43 3.04
CA ARG A 131 3.52 -16.96 4.02
C ARG A 131 4.13 -15.94 4.97
N GLN A 132 5.30 -16.25 5.54
CA GLN A 132 5.99 -15.35 6.46
C GLN A 132 6.46 -14.05 5.80
N LEU A 133 6.79 -14.08 4.50
CA LEU A 133 7.06 -12.84 3.76
C LEU A 133 5.78 -12.01 3.60
N LEU A 134 4.69 -12.64 3.16
CA LEU A 134 3.38 -12.00 2.95
C LEU A 134 2.78 -11.43 4.25
N SER A 135 3.06 -12.06 5.40
CA SER A 135 2.51 -11.66 6.70
C SER A 135 3.43 -10.81 7.56
N HIS A 136 4.63 -10.44 7.08
CA HIS A 136 5.66 -9.73 7.86
C HIS A 136 6.04 -10.44 9.18
N THR A 137 6.15 -11.77 9.14
CA THR A 137 6.62 -12.60 10.27
C THR A 137 7.94 -13.31 9.95
N ALA A 138 8.71 -12.80 8.98
CA ALA A 138 9.95 -13.40 8.52
C ALA A 138 11.20 -13.02 9.35
N GLY A 139 11.07 -12.13 10.35
CA GLY A 139 12.20 -11.64 11.13
C GLY A 139 13.02 -10.52 10.46
N LEU A 140 12.60 -10.07 9.27
CA LEU A 140 13.20 -8.93 8.56
C LEU A 140 12.78 -7.60 9.19
N GLY A 141 13.46 -6.52 8.82
CA GLY A 141 13.14 -5.16 9.26
C GLY A 141 13.06 -4.16 8.09
N TYR A 142 13.07 -2.88 8.44
CA TYR A 142 13.28 -1.75 7.54
C TYR A 142 14.38 -0.86 8.15
N ARG A 143 15.16 -0.19 7.31
CA ARG A 143 16.21 0.72 7.78
C ARG A 143 15.60 1.91 8.53
N PHE A 144 14.50 2.47 8.04
CA PHE A 144 13.85 3.60 8.72
C PHE A 144 13.34 3.30 10.14
N PHE A 145 13.22 2.04 10.57
CA PHE A 145 12.90 1.68 11.96
C PHE A 145 14.11 1.72 12.90
N GLU A 146 15.33 1.84 12.39
CA GLU A 146 16.51 1.89 13.23
C GLU A 146 16.51 3.16 14.07
N ALA A 147 16.89 3.02 15.35
CA ALA A 147 17.04 4.14 16.27
C ALA A 147 18.39 4.85 16.13
N ASP A 148 19.37 4.18 15.52
CA ASP A 148 20.72 4.68 15.28
C ASP A 148 20.96 4.79 13.77
N ALA A 149 21.44 5.95 13.32
CA ALA A 149 21.81 6.18 11.92
C ALA A 149 22.96 5.27 11.44
N GLN A 150 23.67 4.63 12.39
CA GLN A 150 24.65 3.58 12.14
C GLN A 150 24.12 2.19 12.50
N GLY A 151 22.80 1.97 12.45
CA GLY A 151 22.19 0.67 12.66
C GLY A 151 22.64 -0.41 11.65
N PRO A 152 22.36 -1.69 11.92
CA PRO A 152 22.75 -2.80 11.04
C PRO A 152 22.39 -2.63 9.55
N TYR A 153 21.17 -2.20 9.22
CA TYR A 153 20.70 -1.98 7.85
C TYR A 153 21.36 -0.75 7.24
N ALA A 154 21.49 0.35 7.99
CA ALA A 154 22.22 1.53 7.54
C ALA A 154 23.69 1.20 7.21
N ARG A 155 24.40 0.46 8.08
CA ARG A 155 25.79 0.03 7.84
C ARG A 155 25.94 -0.93 6.67
N ALA A 156 24.94 -1.78 6.45
CA ALA A 156 24.91 -2.68 5.29
C ALA A 156 24.50 -1.96 3.99
N GLY A 157 24.11 -0.67 4.05
CA GLY A 157 23.67 0.09 2.89
C GLY A 157 22.34 -0.39 2.31
N VAL A 158 21.45 -0.94 3.13
CA VAL A 158 20.12 -1.39 2.71
C VAL A 158 19.26 -0.18 2.30
N SER A 159 18.59 -0.31 1.16
CA SER A 159 17.58 0.62 0.66
C SER A 159 16.18 0.16 1.07
N ASP A 160 15.35 1.12 1.52
CA ASP A 160 13.94 0.89 1.84
C ASP A 160 13.02 0.99 0.61
N GLY A 161 13.59 1.23 -0.58
CA GLY A 161 12.87 1.27 -1.85
C GLY A 161 12.19 2.59 -2.19
N MET A 162 12.36 3.64 -1.37
CA MET A 162 11.83 5.00 -1.62
C MET A 162 12.93 6.02 -1.93
N ASP A 163 14.19 5.67 -1.70
CA ASP A 163 15.36 6.44 -2.10
C ASP A 163 15.80 6.07 -3.53
N ARG A 164 16.79 6.81 -4.05
CA ARG A 164 17.38 6.59 -5.37
C ARG A 164 18.83 6.14 -5.21
N GLN A 165 19.01 4.84 -5.05
CA GLN A 165 20.33 4.19 -5.01
C GLN A 165 20.67 3.60 -6.37
N ALA A 166 21.95 3.64 -6.74
CA ALA A 166 22.47 2.98 -7.93
C ALA A 166 22.76 1.49 -7.65
N ILE A 167 21.74 0.75 -7.22
CA ILE A 167 21.80 -0.71 -6.98
C ILE A 167 20.61 -1.39 -7.63
N ASP A 168 20.76 -2.67 -7.97
CA ASP A 168 19.63 -3.49 -8.39
C ASP A 168 18.98 -4.21 -7.18
N LEU A 169 17.86 -4.91 -7.44
CA LEU A 169 17.15 -5.63 -6.40
C LEU A 169 17.99 -6.79 -5.82
N ALA A 170 18.82 -7.44 -6.63
CA ALA A 170 19.65 -8.56 -6.20
C ALA A 170 20.71 -8.11 -5.19
N GLU A 171 21.40 -7.01 -5.46
CA GLU A 171 22.35 -6.37 -4.55
C GLU A 171 21.66 -5.95 -3.24
N ASN A 172 20.47 -5.34 -3.29
CA ASN A 172 19.75 -4.98 -2.06
C ASN A 172 19.35 -6.23 -1.25
N LEU A 173 18.97 -7.33 -1.91
CA LEU A 173 18.68 -8.62 -1.26
C LEU A 173 19.92 -9.23 -0.59
N GLU A 174 21.09 -9.11 -1.20
CA GLU A 174 22.36 -9.55 -0.60
C GLU A 174 22.67 -8.74 0.68
N ARG A 175 22.45 -7.42 0.64
CA ARG A 175 22.60 -6.56 1.82
C ARG A 175 21.62 -6.93 2.93
N ILE A 176 20.34 -7.15 2.59
CA ILE A 176 19.32 -7.58 3.55
C ILE A 176 19.72 -8.93 4.18
N ALA A 177 20.15 -9.91 3.38
CA ALA A 177 20.56 -11.22 3.87
C ALA A 177 21.83 -11.18 4.72
N GLY A 178 22.67 -10.17 4.53
CA GLY A 178 23.88 -9.91 5.32
C GLY A 178 23.61 -9.42 6.74
N VAL A 179 22.39 -8.96 7.05
CA VAL A 179 22.01 -8.54 8.39
C VAL A 179 21.25 -9.65 9.13
N PRO A 180 21.58 -9.94 10.41
CA PRO A 180 20.83 -10.90 11.19
C PRO A 180 19.34 -10.55 11.33
N LEU A 181 18.49 -11.56 11.30
CA LEU A 181 17.06 -11.42 11.58
C LEU A 181 16.85 -10.93 13.01
N LEU A 182 15.82 -10.10 13.19
CA LEU A 182 15.40 -9.55 14.48
C LEU A 182 14.86 -10.63 15.43
N TYR A 183 14.26 -11.68 14.87
CA TYR A 183 13.67 -12.79 15.62
C TYR A 183 13.52 -14.02 14.71
N ALA A 184 13.21 -15.18 15.29
CA ALA A 184 12.99 -16.40 14.53
C ALA A 184 11.72 -16.30 13.67
N PRO A 185 11.75 -16.70 12.38
CA PRO A 185 10.57 -16.61 11.53
C PRO A 185 9.33 -17.29 12.16
N GLY A 186 8.22 -16.57 12.21
CA GLY A 186 6.95 -17.01 12.79
C GLY A 186 6.77 -16.76 14.28
N THR A 187 7.80 -16.28 15.01
CA THR A 187 7.69 -16.08 16.47
C THR A 187 7.29 -14.67 16.88
N ALA A 188 7.33 -13.70 15.97
CA ALA A 188 6.89 -12.33 16.17
C ALA A 188 6.45 -11.71 14.84
N TRP A 189 5.83 -10.54 14.92
CA TRP A 189 5.47 -9.72 13.77
C TRP A 189 6.32 -8.45 13.73
N GLY A 190 6.74 -8.05 12.54
CA GLY A 190 7.56 -6.85 12.34
C GLY A 190 7.54 -6.41 10.88
N TYR A 191 7.02 -5.20 10.66
CA TYR A 191 6.92 -4.60 9.34
C TYR A 191 8.31 -4.46 8.69
N SER A 192 8.43 -4.84 7.42
CA SER A 192 9.74 -5.14 6.85
C SER A 192 9.81 -5.12 5.32
N LEU A 193 11.03 -5.19 4.80
CA LEU A 193 11.38 -5.40 3.39
C LEU A 193 10.97 -6.78 2.83
N ALA A 194 10.14 -7.54 3.54
CA ALA A 194 9.66 -8.84 3.12
C ALA A 194 8.95 -8.82 1.75
N THR A 195 8.25 -7.73 1.42
CA THR A 195 7.58 -7.60 0.11
C THR A 195 8.57 -7.34 -1.04
N ASP A 196 9.74 -6.76 -0.77
CA ASP A 196 10.81 -6.62 -1.75
C ASP A 196 11.46 -7.97 -2.06
N VAL A 197 11.67 -8.79 -1.02
CA VAL A 197 12.07 -10.20 -1.17
C VAL A 197 11.01 -11.01 -1.92
N LEU A 198 9.72 -10.76 -1.64
CA LEU A 198 8.61 -11.37 -2.39
C LEU A 198 8.62 -10.95 -3.87
N GLY A 199 8.99 -9.71 -4.17
CA GLY A 199 9.19 -9.23 -5.54
C GLY A 199 10.23 -10.06 -6.28
N ALA A 200 11.41 -10.24 -5.70
CA ALA A 200 12.46 -11.08 -6.28
C ALA A 200 12.01 -12.55 -6.42
N LEU A 201 11.24 -13.06 -5.47
CA LEU A 201 10.66 -14.42 -5.56
C LEU A 201 9.72 -14.54 -6.77
N ILE A 202 8.85 -13.55 -6.99
CA ILE A 202 7.93 -13.50 -8.15
C ILE A 202 8.73 -13.52 -9.46
N GLU A 203 9.82 -12.75 -9.55
CA GLU A 203 10.68 -12.74 -10.76
C GLU A 203 11.23 -14.12 -11.08
N GLN A 204 11.73 -14.84 -10.07
CA GLN A 204 12.29 -16.18 -10.25
C GLN A 204 11.23 -17.22 -10.63
N VAL A 205 10.04 -17.15 -10.02
CA VAL A 205 8.95 -18.10 -10.29
C VAL A 205 8.31 -17.86 -11.66
N HIS A 206 8.10 -16.59 -12.02
CA HIS A 206 7.42 -16.20 -13.25
C HIS A 206 8.37 -16.15 -14.47
N GLY A 207 9.67 -15.92 -14.25
CA GLY A 207 10.68 -15.85 -15.31
C GLY A 207 10.71 -14.52 -16.08
N ARG A 208 10.12 -13.47 -15.53
CA ARG A 208 10.13 -12.09 -16.06
C ARG A 208 10.48 -11.10 -14.94
N PRO A 209 11.03 -9.92 -15.29
CA PRO A 209 11.19 -8.82 -14.33
C PRO A 209 9.88 -8.45 -13.62
N LEU A 210 9.96 -7.95 -12.39
CA LEU A 210 8.81 -7.80 -11.50
C LEU A 210 7.73 -6.87 -12.08
N ASP A 211 8.13 -5.83 -12.80
CA ASP A 211 7.21 -4.90 -13.48
C ASP A 211 6.35 -5.61 -14.52
N GLN A 212 6.95 -6.50 -15.32
CA GLN A 212 6.24 -7.32 -16.30
C GLN A 212 5.40 -8.38 -15.61
N ALA A 213 5.92 -9.02 -14.56
CA ALA A 213 5.19 -10.03 -13.80
C ALA A 213 3.91 -9.44 -13.18
N VAL A 214 4.01 -8.31 -12.48
CA VAL A 214 2.85 -7.63 -11.89
C VAL A 214 1.86 -7.17 -12.97
N ARG A 215 2.36 -6.74 -14.13
CA ARG A 215 1.50 -6.38 -15.27
C ARG A 215 0.70 -7.57 -15.80
N GLU A 216 1.35 -8.71 -16.01
CA GLU A 216 0.70 -9.90 -16.55
C GLU A 216 -0.21 -10.59 -15.54
N LEU A 217 0.14 -10.54 -14.26
CA LEU A 217 -0.58 -11.24 -13.19
C LEU A 217 -1.71 -10.42 -12.59
N VAL A 218 -1.61 -9.09 -12.56
CA VAL A 218 -2.53 -8.22 -11.80
C VAL A 218 -3.01 -7.01 -12.60
N THR A 219 -2.12 -6.07 -12.95
CA THR A 219 -2.59 -4.76 -13.44
C THR A 219 -3.20 -4.86 -14.84
N GLY A 220 -2.68 -5.73 -15.71
CA GLY A 220 -3.24 -6.02 -17.03
C GLY A 220 -4.64 -6.64 -16.95
N PRO A 221 -4.82 -7.80 -16.27
CA PRO A 221 -6.14 -8.43 -16.09
C PRO A 221 -7.21 -7.51 -15.47
N LEU A 222 -6.81 -6.59 -14.58
CA LEU A 222 -7.71 -5.65 -13.92
C LEU A 222 -7.89 -4.32 -14.67
N GLY A 223 -7.19 -4.11 -15.79
CA GLY A 223 -7.25 -2.84 -16.53
C GLY A 223 -6.71 -1.64 -15.75
N MET A 224 -5.72 -1.86 -14.88
CA MET A 224 -5.02 -0.83 -14.12
C MET A 224 -3.89 -0.23 -14.96
N THR A 225 -4.25 0.55 -15.98
CA THR A 225 -3.32 1.00 -17.03
C THR A 225 -2.37 2.11 -16.61
N ASP A 226 -2.65 2.80 -15.51
CA ASP A 226 -1.84 3.89 -14.97
C ASP A 226 -0.98 3.45 -13.78
N THR A 227 -0.86 2.14 -13.55
CA THR A 227 -0.18 1.57 -12.38
C THR A 227 1.03 0.74 -12.79
N GLY A 228 2.21 1.07 -12.23
CA GLY A 228 3.48 0.41 -12.55
C GLY A 228 4.66 0.89 -11.70
N PHE A 229 5.87 0.38 -11.97
CA PHE A 229 7.08 0.71 -11.20
C PHE A 229 7.85 1.93 -11.71
N ALA A 230 7.50 2.44 -12.88
CA ALA A 230 8.05 3.67 -13.44
C ALA A 230 6.98 4.41 -14.24
N VAL A 231 7.03 5.74 -14.21
CA VAL A 231 6.19 6.62 -15.04
C VAL A 231 7.06 7.14 -16.18
N THR A 232 7.00 6.44 -17.32
CA THR A 232 7.85 6.74 -18.50
C THR A 232 7.13 7.53 -19.58
N ASP A 233 5.81 7.50 -19.59
CA ASP A 233 5.00 8.26 -20.53
C ASP A 233 4.94 9.74 -20.13
N ALA A 234 5.20 10.63 -21.08
CA ALA A 234 5.29 12.07 -20.84
C ALA A 234 3.94 12.70 -20.44
N LEU A 235 2.80 12.12 -20.83
CA LEU A 235 1.48 12.59 -20.42
C LEU A 235 1.15 12.09 -19.01
N ALA A 236 1.47 10.82 -18.70
CA ALA A 236 1.35 10.28 -17.35
C ALA A 236 2.24 11.05 -16.36
N ALA A 237 3.46 11.42 -16.76
CA ALA A 237 4.37 12.21 -15.93
C ALA A 237 3.79 13.58 -15.54
N GLN A 238 2.99 14.20 -16.40
CA GLN A 238 2.29 15.47 -16.10
C GLN A 238 1.17 15.32 -15.07
N ARG A 239 0.64 14.10 -14.89
CA ARG A 239 -0.39 13.79 -13.89
C ARG A 239 0.19 13.40 -12.53
N VAL A 240 1.52 13.25 -12.40
CA VAL A 240 2.13 12.85 -11.13
C VAL A 240 2.03 14.01 -10.13
N ALA A 241 1.31 13.79 -9.03
CA ALA A 241 1.18 14.78 -7.98
C ALA A 241 2.55 15.05 -7.30
N THR A 242 2.82 16.33 -7.04
CA THR A 242 3.98 16.77 -6.25
C THR A 242 3.78 16.31 -4.81
N ALA A 243 4.77 15.64 -4.23
CA ALA A 243 4.72 15.18 -2.84
C ALA A 243 5.10 16.32 -1.88
N TYR A 244 4.41 16.41 -0.74
CA TYR A 244 4.60 17.41 0.29
C TYR A 244 4.83 16.75 1.65
N VAL A 245 5.59 17.41 2.51
CA VAL A 245 5.81 17.02 3.90
C VAL A 245 4.99 17.94 4.80
N SER A 246 4.25 17.38 5.75
CA SER A 246 3.56 18.13 6.80
C SER A 246 4.56 18.99 7.55
N ASP A 247 4.29 20.29 7.61
CA ASP A 247 5.16 21.30 8.24
C ASP A 247 4.32 22.50 8.71
N VAL A 248 4.92 23.42 9.47
CA VAL A 248 4.28 24.59 10.08
C VAL A 248 4.89 25.86 9.49
N PRO A 249 4.06 26.82 9.02
CA PRO A 249 2.60 26.90 9.16
C PRO A 249 1.81 26.06 8.14
N GLN A 250 2.47 25.50 7.13
CA GLN A 250 1.84 24.71 6.08
C GLN A 250 2.84 23.70 5.49
N PRO A 251 2.38 22.65 4.78
CA PRO A 251 3.26 21.64 4.21
C PRO A 251 4.24 22.23 3.19
N HIS A 252 5.49 21.77 3.15
CA HIS A 252 6.47 22.14 2.12
C HIS A 252 6.63 21.03 1.07
N PRO A 253 7.02 21.35 -0.18
CA PRO A 253 7.35 20.34 -1.18
C PRO A 253 8.49 19.44 -0.71
N LEU A 254 8.32 18.13 -0.82
CA LEU A 254 9.33 17.13 -0.48
C LEU A 254 10.54 17.27 -1.40
N ALA A 255 11.72 17.52 -0.83
CA ALA A 255 12.95 17.65 -1.59
C ALA A 255 13.56 16.28 -1.95
N GLU A 256 14.39 16.28 -2.99
CA GLU A 256 15.15 15.09 -3.39
C GLU A 256 16.18 14.72 -2.30
N GLY A 257 16.12 13.48 -1.81
CA GLY A 257 16.99 12.98 -0.74
C GLY A 257 16.58 13.42 0.66
N GLU A 258 15.46 14.12 0.81
CA GLU A 258 14.96 14.53 2.12
C GLU A 258 14.60 13.31 2.97
N THR A 259 15.06 13.32 4.23
CA THR A 259 14.76 12.26 5.19
C THR A 259 13.70 12.74 6.17
N VAL A 260 12.55 12.06 6.20
CA VAL A 260 11.39 12.45 7.02
C VAL A 260 11.02 11.31 7.95
N SER A 261 10.94 11.58 9.25
CA SER A 261 10.62 10.58 10.26
C SER A 261 9.11 10.30 10.38
N PRO A 262 8.63 9.06 10.14
CA PRO A 262 7.21 8.72 10.31
C PRO A 262 6.76 8.60 11.78
N PHE A 263 7.69 8.38 12.71
CA PHE A 263 7.41 8.32 14.15
C PHE A 263 8.64 8.80 14.93
N GLU A 264 8.43 9.19 16.19
CA GLU A 264 9.50 9.64 17.07
C GLU A 264 10.53 8.52 17.31
N GLY A 265 11.81 8.89 17.40
CA GLY A 265 12.90 7.95 17.68
C GLY A 265 13.36 7.09 16.48
N SER A 266 12.82 7.32 15.29
CA SER A 266 13.28 6.69 14.04
C SER A 266 14.32 7.56 13.32
N ILE A 267 15.25 6.94 12.58
CA ILE A 267 16.17 7.69 11.71
C ILE A 267 15.48 8.26 10.46
N GLY A 268 14.24 7.84 10.19
CA GLY A 268 13.40 8.35 9.11
C GLY A 268 13.60 7.67 7.76
N ILE A 269 12.70 8.01 6.84
CA ILE A 269 12.69 7.49 5.47
C ILE A 269 13.37 8.51 4.57
N ALA A 270 14.41 8.09 3.84
CA ALA A 270 14.98 8.89 2.76
C ALA A 270 14.08 8.78 1.52
N PHE A 271 13.59 9.90 1.02
CA PHE A 271 12.72 9.95 -0.16
C PHE A 271 13.42 10.52 -1.37
N SER A 272 13.15 9.91 -2.52
CA SER A 272 13.47 10.45 -3.84
C SER A 272 12.19 10.57 -4.66
N PRO A 273 11.59 11.77 -4.75
CA PRO A 273 10.48 11.99 -5.67
C PRO A 273 10.85 11.67 -7.12
N SER A 274 12.11 11.87 -7.52
CA SER A 274 12.56 11.58 -8.89
C SER A 274 12.66 10.09 -9.22
N ARG A 275 12.77 9.21 -8.22
CA ARG A 275 12.87 7.75 -8.38
C ARG A 275 11.84 7.17 -9.34
N ILE A 276 10.59 7.64 -9.27
CA ILE A 276 9.49 7.09 -10.08
C ILE A 276 9.65 7.32 -11.59
N PHE A 277 10.50 8.26 -11.98
CA PHE A 277 10.81 8.56 -13.39
C PHE A 277 12.08 7.84 -13.87
N ASP A 278 12.79 7.15 -12.98
CA ASP A 278 14.03 6.45 -13.30
C ASP A 278 13.75 4.99 -13.66
N THR A 279 13.92 4.65 -14.94
CA THR A 279 13.73 3.27 -15.43
C THR A 279 14.82 2.30 -14.99
N GLN A 280 15.91 2.80 -14.40
CA GLN A 280 16.97 1.97 -13.82
C GLN A 280 16.75 1.72 -12.32
N ALA A 281 15.80 2.41 -11.68
CA ALA A 281 15.45 2.12 -10.30
C ALA A 281 14.85 0.71 -10.21
N PHE A 282 15.40 -0.13 -9.33
CA PHE A 282 14.90 -1.49 -9.17
C PHE A 282 13.41 -1.51 -8.76
N ALA A 283 12.68 -2.53 -9.16
CA ALA A 283 11.27 -2.68 -8.82
C ALA A 283 11.11 -3.08 -7.33
N SER A 284 11.00 -2.08 -6.44
CA SER A 284 10.75 -2.31 -5.01
C SER A 284 9.31 -2.79 -4.80
N GLY A 285 9.13 -4.09 -4.56
CA GLY A 285 7.79 -4.64 -4.35
C GLY A 285 7.06 -4.05 -3.14
N GLY A 286 7.81 -3.57 -2.14
CA GLY A 286 7.27 -2.94 -0.95
C GLY A 286 6.92 -1.45 -1.10
N ALA A 287 7.55 -0.72 -2.02
CA ALA A 287 7.41 0.75 -2.05
C ALA A 287 7.49 1.44 -3.43
N GLY A 288 7.87 0.73 -4.49
CA GLY A 288 8.37 1.34 -5.72
C GLY A 288 7.35 1.71 -6.79
N MET A 289 6.05 1.45 -6.59
CA MET A 289 5.04 1.70 -7.64
C MET A 289 4.48 3.12 -7.63
N ALA A 290 3.91 3.53 -8.76
CA ALA A 290 2.95 4.62 -8.90
C ALA A 290 1.61 4.08 -9.43
N GLY A 291 0.54 4.83 -9.19
CA GLY A 291 -0.81 4.47 -9.64
C GLY A 291 -1.84 5.55 -9.35
N THR A 292 -3.06 5.36 -9.86
CA THR A 292 -4.21 6.23 -9.55
C THR A 292 -5.08 5.61 -8.47
N ALA A 293 -5.86 6.45 -7.77
CA ALA A 293 -6.86 5.94 -6.82
C ALA A 293 -7.89 5.01 -7.51
N GLY A 294 -8.22 5.29 -8.77
CA GLY A 294 -9.15 4.50 -9.57
C GLY A 294 -8.63 3.10 -9.88
N ASP A 295 -7.37 2.98 -10.31
CA ASP A 295 -6.72 1.68 -10.51
C ASP A 295 -6.64 0.89 -9.21
N PHE A 296 -6.26 1.55 -8.12
CA PHE A 296 -6.16 0.89 -6.84
C PHE A 296 -7.53 0.39 -6.34
N LEU A 297 -8.60 1.16 -6.54
CA LEU A 297 -9.96 0.72 -6.23
C LEU A 297 -10.38 -0.51 -7.04
N ARG A 298 -9.93 -0.66 -8.30
CA ARG A 298 -10.20 -1.87 -9.10
C ARG A 298 -9.61 -3.12 -8.44
N LEU A 299 -8.38 -3.04 -7.91
CA LEU A 299 -7.80 -4.13 -7.14
C LEU A 299 -8.64 -4.45 -5.90
N LEU A 300 -8.98 -3.43 -5.10
CA LEU A 300 -9.74 -3.64 -3.87
C LEU A 300 -11.10 -4.28 -4.17
N GLU A 301 -11.83 -3.80 -5.17
CA GLU A 301 -13.13 -4.36 -5.55
C GLU A 301 -13.03 -5.77 -6.14
N ALA A 302 -12.02 -6.06 -6.97
CA ALA A 302 -11.80 -7.41 -7.49
C ALA A 302 -11.56 -8.43 -6.36
N LEU A 303 -10.84 -8.04 -5.30
CA LEU A 303 -10.60 -8.88 -4.13
C LEU A 303 -11.83 -8.92 -3.20
N ARG A 304 -12.51 -7.79 -2.96
CA ARG A 304 -13.66 -7.71 -2.05
C ARG A 304 -14.84 -8.56 -2.55
N GLN A 305 -15.16 -8.41 -3.84
CA GLN A 305 -16.28 -9.08 -4.50
C GLN A 305 -15.98 -10.56 -4.80
N GLY A 306 -14.70 -10.90 -5.04
CA GLY A 306 -14.29 -12.25 -5.39
C GLY A 306 -14.78 -12.68 -6.77
N GLY A 307 -15.29 -13.91 -6.87
CA GLY A 307 -15.86 -14.44 -8.11
C GLY A 307 -14.81 -14.88 -9.14
N ASN A 308 -13.60 -15.21 -8.70
CA ASN A 308 -12.47 -15.62 -9.54
C ASN A 308 -11.99 -14.56 -10.55
N THR A 309 -12.30 -13.28 -10.33
CA THR A 309 -11.81 -12.17 -11.19
C THR A 309 -10.28 -12.12 -11.22
N LEU A 310 -9.63 -12.34 -10.07
CA LEU A 310 -8.18 -12.37 -9.94
C LEU A 310 -7.69 -13.62 -9.20
N LEU A 311 -8.32 -13.92 -8.05
CA LEU A 311 -7.98 -15.03 -7.17
C LEU A 311 -9.22 -15.88 -6.88
N PRO A 312 -9.06 -17.19 -6.61
CA PRO A 312 -10.13 -18.00 -6.05
C PRO A 312 -10.62 -17.47 -4.70
N ASP A 313 -11.92 -17.56 -4.44
CA ASP A 313 -12.53 -17.03 -3.21
C ASP A 313 -11.91 -17.63 -1.94
N ALA A 314 -11.53 -18.91 -1.98
CA ALA A 314 -10.82 -19.56 -0.88
C ALA A 314 -9.45 -18.92 -0.59
N LEU A 315 -8.74 -18.47 -1.63
CA LEU A 315 -7.45 -17.81 -1.47
C LEU A 315 -7.60 -16.34 -1.06
N ILE A 316 -8.69 -15.68 -1.45
CA ILE A 316 -9.07 -14.36 -0.91
C ILE A 316 -9.39 -14.48 0.58
N ALA A 317 -10.12 -15.52 1.00
CA ALA A 317 -10.37 -15.80 2.41
C ALA A 317 -9.09 -16.11 3.18
N GLU A 318 -8.12 -16.82 2.58
CA GLU A 318 -6.78 -16.99 3.13
C GLU A 318 -6.01 -15.67 3.25
N MET A 319 -6.04 -14.83 2.22
CA MET A 319 -5.42 -13.51 2.20
C MET A 319 -5.96 -12.60 3.32
N ALA A 320 -7.26 -12.71 3.59
CA ALA A 320 -8.01 -11.91 4.55
C ALA A 320 -7.98 -12.43 6.00
N ARG A 321 -7.46 -13.65 6.23
CA ARG A 321 -7.38 -14.24 7.57
C ARG A 321 -6.25 -13.58 8.36
N ASP A 322 -6.38 -13.50 9.68
CA ASP A 322 -5.22 -13.22 10.54
C ASP A 322 -4.19 -14.35 10.43
N GLN A 323 -3.02 -14.03 9.90
CA GLN A 323 -1.88 -14.94 9.70
C GLN A 323 -0.87 -14.86 10.84
N THR A 324 -1.03 -13.93 11.78
CA THR A 324 -0.08 -13.76 12.89
C THR A 324 -0.35 -14.70 14.06
N GLY A 325 -1.44 -15.49 14.02
CA GLY A 325 -1.73 -16.48 15.04
C GLY A 325 -1.91 -15.89 16.45
N GLY A 326 -2.41 -14.65 16.53
CA GLY A 326 -2.60 -13.96 17.81
C GLY A 326 -1.45 -13.03 18.22
N LEU A 327 -0.30 -13.06 17.53
CA LEU A 327 0.83 -12.17 17.84
C LEU A 327 0.39 -10.70 17.84
N ALA A 328 0.93 -9.93 18.79
CA ALA A 328 0.68 -8.50 18.85
C ALA A 328 1.34 -7.79 17.68
N LEU A 329 0.63 -6.84 17.08
CA LEU A 329 1.20 -5.84 16.18
C LEU A 329 1.54 -4.62 17.02
N PRO A 330 2.83 -4.28 17.20
CA PRO A 330 3.20 -3.06 17.91
C PRO A 330 2.51 -1.84 17.29
N ASN A 331 1.96 -0.97 18.14
CA ASN A 331 1.27 0.27 17.76
C ASN A 331 -0.02 0.11 16.93
N ALA A 332 -0.58 -1.11 16.83
CA ALA A 332 -1.87 -1.36 16.18
C ALA A 332 -2.76 -2.31 17.01
N PRO A 333 -3.19 -1.89 18.23
CA PRO A 333 -4.06 -2.71 19.06
C PRO A 333 -5.35 -3.08 18.33
N GLY A 334 -5.85 -4.29 18.56
CA GLY A 334 -7.03 -4.81 17.87
C GLY A 334 -6.80 -5.27 16.43
N PHE A 335 -5.62 -5.09 15.85
CA PHE A 335 -5.29 -5.58 14.50
C PHE A 335 -4.43 -6.84 14.52
N GLY A 336 -4.65 -7.70 13.53
CA GLY A 336 -3.75 -8.77 13.08
C GLY A 336 -3.20 -8.43 11.70
N PHE A 337 -2.54 -9.39 11.05
CA PHE A 337 -1.99 -9.18 9.71
C PHE A 337 -2.28 -10.36 8.80
N GLY A 338 -2.84 -10.09 7.62
CA GLY A 338 -3.15 -11.08 6.59
C GLY A 338 -1.99 -11.29 5.62
N LEU A 339 -2.31 -11.61 4.37
CA LEU A 339 -1.30 -11.75 3.31
C LEU A 339 -1.25 -10.46 2.47
N GLY A 340 -0.55 -9.46 2.99
CA GLY A 340 -0.30 -8.18 2.31
C GLY A 340 -0.94 -6.93 2.94
N PHE A 341 -1.80 -7.09 3.96
CA PHE A 341 -2.46 -5.98 4.66
C PHE A 341 -2.87 -6.37 6.09
N SER A 342 -3.17 -5.39 6.95
CA SER A 342 -3.67 -5.68 8.29
C SER A 342 -5.17 -5.99 8.27
N VAL A 343 -5.60 -6.75 9.28
CA VAL A 343 -6.98 -7.25 9.42
C VAL A 343 -7.48 -6.88 10.81
N LEU A 344 -8.63 -6.21 10.90
CA LEU A 344 -9.24 -5.85 12.18
C LEU A 344 -9.73 -7.11 12.91
N ARG A 345 -9.28 -7.34 14.15
CA ARG A 345 -9.69 -8.47 15.02
C ARG A 345 -10.65 -8.01 16.11
N ASP A 346 -10.43 -6.83 16.66
CA ASP A 346 -11.21 -6.29 17.77
C ASP A 346 -11.42 -4.78 17.57
N ALA A 347 -12.63 -4.41 17.18
CA ALA A 347 -13.03 -3.03 16.92
C ALA A 347 -12.97 -2.15 18.18
N SER A 348 -13.21 -2.72 19.37
CA SER A 348 -13.15 -1.98 20.63
C SER A 348 -11.71 -1.64 20.99
N GLN A 349 -10.79 -2.60 20.89
CA GLN A 349 -9.36 -2.34 21.14
C GLN A 349 -8.76 -1.38 20.10
N ALA A 350 -9.26 -1.42 18.87
CA ALA A 350 -8.84 -0.53 17.80
C ALA A 350 -9.50 0.86 17.84
N ALA A 351 -10.46 1.09 18.75
CA ALA A 351 -11.32 2.28 18.78
C ALA A 351 -11.84 2.64 17.38
N SER A 352 -12.41 1.65 16.68
CA SER A 352 -12.81 1.78 15.29
C SER A 352 -14.29 1.44 15.08
N PRO A 353 -15.03 2.21 14.25
CA PRO A 353 -16.38 1.86 13.83
C PRO A 353 -16.43 0.77 12.74
N GLU A 354 -15.27 0.38 12.20
CA GLU A 354 -15.15 -0.67 11.18
C GLU A 354 -15.57 -2.05 11.70
N SER A 355 -16.08 -2.90 10.80
CA SER A 355 -16.43 -4.28 11.16
C SER A 355 -15.18 -5.15 11.33
N VAL A 356 -15.22 -6.10 12.27
CA VAL A 356 -14.19 -7.15 12.40
C VAL A 356 -14.00 -7.85 11.05
N GLY A 357 -12.74 -8.07 10.66
CA GLY A 357 -12.35 -8.58 9.35
C GLY A 357 -12.02 -7.50 8.33
N THR A 358 -12.18 -6.21 8.66
CA THR A 358 -11.80 -5.09 7.78
C THR A 358 -10.32 -5.14 7.44
N TRP A 359 -10.02 -5.03 6.14
CA TRP A 359 -8.66 -4.94 5.61
C TRP A 359 -8.22 -3.49 5.60
N ARG A 360 -6.96 -3.21 5.94
CA ARG A 360 -6.41 -1.87 5.78
C ARG A 360 -4.91 -1.86 5.58
N TRP A 361 -4.44 -0.80 4.94
CA TRP A 361 -3.03 -0.41 4.94
C TRP A 361 -2.91 1.06 4.53
N GLY A 362 -1.69 1.48 4.23
CA GLY A 362 -1.42 2.84 3.76
C GLY A 362 -0.14 2.94 2.93
N GLY A 363 0.34 4.15 2.77
CA GLY A 363 1.58 4.45 2.07
C GLY A 363 2.25 5.71 2.60
N ALA A 364 3.57 5.65 2.75
CA ALA A 364 4.40 6.71 3.33
C ALA A 364 4.21 8.07 2.65
N TYR A 365 3.89 8.10 1.34
CA TYR A 365 3.58 9.34 0.59
C TYR A 365 2.26 10.02 0.99
N GLY A 366 1.52 9.49 1.97
CA GLY A 366 0.27 10.06 2.47
C GLY A 366 -0.98 9.32 2.01
N HIS A 367 -0.97 7.98 2.01
CA HIS A 367 -2.11 7.18 1.54
C HIS A 367 -2.72 6.36 2.66
N SER A 368 -4.04 6.21 2.61
CA SER A 368 -4.79 5.26 3.43
C SER A 368 -5.89 4.61 2.60
N TRP A 369 -6.21 3.37 2.91
CA TRP A 369 -7.30 2.63 2.28
C TRP A 369 -7.81 1.54 3.22
N PHE A 370 -9.07 1.19 3.07
CA PHE A 370 -9.65 0.06 3.79
C PHE A 370 -10.77 -0.61 3.00
N VAL A 371 -11.04 -1.87 3.35
CA VAL A 371 -12.12 -2.69 2.80
C VAL A 371 -12.88 -3.32 3.95
N ASP A 372 -14.13 -2.92 4.16
CA ASP A 372 -15.05 -3.56 5.09
C ASP A 372 -16.02 -4.43 4.29
N ARG A 373 -15.79 -5.75 4.31
CA ARG A 373 -16.62 -6.72 3.58
C ARG A 373 -18.01 -6.86 4.15
N ALA A 374 -18.20 -6.70 5.46
CA ALA A 374 -19.51 -6.83 6.10
C ALA A 374 -20.43 -5.67 5.69
N GLN A 375 -19.85 -4.50 5.39
CA GLN A 375 -20.55 -3.32 4.89
C GLN A 375 -20.46 -3.14 3.37
N GLU A 376 -19.89 -4.12 2.67
CA GLU A 376 -19.64 -4.09 1.22
C GLU A 376 -18.90 -2.84 0.73
N LEU A 377 -17.98 -2.33 1.55
CA LEU A 377 -17.37 -1.01 1.42
C LEU A 377 -15.89 -1.12 1.04
N SER A 378 -15.45 -0.32 0.05
CA SER A 378 -14.05 -0.08 -0.25
C SER A 378 -13.77 1.41 -0.30
N VAL A 379 -12.73 1.86 0.40
CA VAL A 379 -12.33 3.27 0.47
C VAL A 379 -10.87 3.40 0.07
N VAL A 380 -10.59 4.35 -0.84
CA VAL A 380 -9.24 4.74 -1.25
C VAL A 380 -9.10 6.24 -1.01
N ALA A 381 -8.09 6.63 -0.23
CA ALA A 381 -7.72 8.03 0.00
C ALA A 381 -6.24 8.21 -0.31
N PHE A 382 -5.96 8.69 -1.52
CA PHE A 382 -4.60 9.05 -1.94
C PHE A 382 -4.42 10.53 -1.78
N THR A 383 -3.41 10.92 -1.01
CA THR A 383 -3.05 12.33 -0.84
C THR A 383 -1.63 12.55 -1.32
N ASN A 384 -1.22 13.81 -1.38
CA ASN A 384 0.16 14.16 -1.64
C ASN A 384 0.85 14.76 -0.41
N THR A 385 0.41 14.45 0.81
CA THR A 385 0.95 15.03 2.04
C THR A 385 1.35 13.95 3.06
N LEU A 386 2.66 13.81 3.27
CA LEU A 386 3.29 12.95 4.28
C LEU A 386 3.20 13.62 5.66
N TYR A 387 2.84 12.99 6.77
CA TYR A 387 2.17 11.70 6.91
C TYR A 387 0.69 11.89 7.24
N GLU A 388 0.15 13.09 7.05
CA GLU A 388 -1.25 13.41 7.37
C GLU A 388 -2.23 12.43 6.69
N GLY A 389 -2.00 12.10 5.41
CA GLY A 389 -2.84 11.16 4.67
C GLY A 389 -2.62 9.67 4.98
N MET A 390 -1.58 9.33 5.75
CA MET A 390 -1.22 7.96 6.13
C MET A 390 -1.60 7.62 7.58
N SER A 391 -1.28 8.52 8.51
CA SER A 391 -1.42 8.30 9.95
C SER A 391 -1.81 9.56 10.72
N GLY A 392 -2.08 10.67 10.02
CA GLY A 392 -2.56 11.88 10.65
C GLY A 392 -4.05 11.86 10.94
N ARG A 393 -4.56 13.00 11.38
CA ARG A 393 -5.96 13.14 11.81
C ARG A 393 -6.94 12.87 10.68
N PHE A 394 -6.60 13.26 9.46
CA PHE A 394 -7.42 13.06 8.26
C PHE A 394 -7.87 11.60 8.07
N VAL A 395 -7.03 10.62 8.39
CA VAL A 395 -7.38 9.20 8.21
C VAL A 395 -8.57 8.79 9.09
N ASN A 396 -8.56 9.22 10.36
CA ASN A 396 -9.64 8.93 11.29
C ASN A 396 -10.89 9.78 10.98
N ASP A 397 -10.71 11.09 10.71
CA ASP A 397 -11.81 11.97 10.32
C ASP A 397 -12.56 11.41 9.09
N LEU A 398 -11.82 10.92 8.08
CA LEU A 398 -12.40 10.35 6.87
C LEU A 398 -13.12 9.03 7.15
N ARG A 399 -12.50 8.11 7.90
CA ARG A 399 -13.13 6.86 8.33
C ARG A 399 -14.46 7.16 9.02
N ASP A 400 -14.45 8.05 10.00
CA ASP A 400 -15.62 8.37 10.81
C ASP A 400 -16.72 9.04 9.98
N ALA A 401 -16.35 9.89 9.02
CA ALA A 401 -17.29 10.46 8.04
C ALA A 401 -17.95 9.37 7.17
N VAL A 402 -17.21 8.36 6.72
CA VAL A 402 -17.74 7.24 5.93
C VAL A 402 -18.78 6.44 6.73
N TYR A 403 -18.50 6.17 8.01
CA TYR A 403 -19.44 5.46 8.90
C TYR A 403 -20.53 6.36 9.50
N GLY A 404 -20.41 7.68 9.37
CA GLY A 404 -21.37 8.63 9.94
C GLY A 404 -21.27 8.79 11.45
N VAL A 405 -20.11 8.46 12.03
CA VAL A 405 -19.85 8.53 13.47
C VAL A 405 -19.13 9.85 13.74
N CYS A 406 -19.78 10.98 13.50
CA CYS A 406 -19.16 12.26 13.83
C CYS A 406 -19.31 12.55 15.33
N GLU A 407 -18.19 12.57 16.06
CA GLU A 407 -18.06 13.57 17.13
C GLU A 407 -17.95 14.92 16.45
N VAL A 408 -19.06 15.65 16.38
CA VAL A 408 -19.03 17.08 16.13
C VAL A 408 -18.27 17.68 17.30
N HIS A 409 -16.96 17.87 17.15
CA HIS A 409 -16.19 18.74 18.02
C HIS A 409 -16.70 20.16 17.76
N GLY A 410 -17.81 20.48 18.43
CA GLY A 410 -18.34 21.82 18.51
C GLY A 410 -17.24 22.72 19.03
N VAL A 411 -17.07 23.84 18.35
CA VAL A 411 -16.37 25.00 18.90
C VAL A 411 -17.12 25.39 20.17
N SER A 412 -16.67 24.89 21.32
CA SER A 412 -17.07 25.42 22.61
C SER A 412 -16.33 26.73 22.79
N GLY A 413 -16.96 27.82 22.35
CA GLY A 413 -16.69 29.12 22.93
C GLY A 413 -17.26 29.14 24.34
N GLU A 414 -16.39 29.24 25.33
CA GLU A 414 -16.63 29.87 26.64
C GLU A 414 -15.28 30.56 26.96
N LEU A 415 -15.15 31.88 26.82
CA LEU A 415 -15.45 32.84 27.87
C LEU A 415 -15.07 32.32 29.27
N GLN A 416 -13.82 32.54 29.65
CA GLN A 416 -13.46 33.27 30.86
C GLN A 416 -12.10 33.96 30.69
#